data_AF-A0A9E3W4Q7-F1
#
_entry.id   AF-A0A9E3W4Q7-F1
#
_cell.length_a   1.000
_cell.length_b   1.000
_cell.length_c   1.000
_cell.angle_alpha   90.00
_cell.angle_beta   90.00
_cell.angle_gamma   90.00
#
_symmetry.space_group_name_H-M   'P 1'
#
loop_
_entity.id
_entity.type
_entity.pdbx_description
1 polymer ?
#
loop_
_entity_poly.entity_id
_entity_poly.type
_entity_poly.pdbx_seq_one_letter_code
_entity_poly.pdbx_strand_id
1 'polypeptide(L)'
;MDPASLLAYCRAGFERECAQELTELAASAGVAGFVKARPDGAYAIFHPHDATAAARFAASVDANALVFPRQVVRCGDALADL
;
A
#
# COMPACT_ATOMS: atom_id res chain seq x y z
N MET A 1 8.34 -4.60 -16.35
CA MET A 1 8.55 -4.52 -14.89
C MET A 1 7.27 -3.94 -14.33
N ASP A 2 6.35 -4.78 -13.88
CA ASP A 2 5.03 -4.34 -13.42
C ASP A 2 5.17 -3.94 -11.95
N PRO A 3 4.90 -2.67 -11.54
CA PRO A 3 5.13 -2.24 -10.17
C PRO A 3 4.30 -3.07 -9.20
N ALA A 4 4.99 -3.76 -8.30
CA ALA A 4 4.44 -4.82 -7.48
C ALA A 4 3.90 -4.33 -6.14
N SER A 5 4.32 -3.16 -5.65
CA SER A 5 3.92 -2.65 -4.33
C SER A 5 2.98 -1.46 -4.44
N LEU A 6 2.26 -1.19 -3.34
CA LEU A 6 1.34 -0.07 -3.23
C LEU A 6 1.77 0.84 -2.08
N LEU A 7 2.20 2.06 -2.40
CA LEU A 7 2.52 3.10 -1.44
C LEU A 7 1.26 3.90 -1.12
N ALA A 8 0.94 4.05 0.16
CA ALA A 8 -0.10 4.96 0.64
C ALA A 8 0.51 6.04 1.54
N TYR A 9 0.37 7.30 1.12
CA TYR A 9 0.68 8.44 1.97
C TYR A 9 -0.45 8.66 2.96
N CYS A 10 -0.14 8.99 4.21
CA CYS A 10 -1.11 9.24 5.27
C CYS A 10 -0.69 10.42 6.15
N ARG A 11 -1.45 10.72 7.19
CA ARG A 11 -1.05 11.70 8.20
C ARG A 11 0.05 11.08 9.09
N ALA A 12 1.11 11.83 9.39
CA ALA A 12 2.12 11.39 10.37
C ALA A 12 1.45 11.02 11.71
N GLY A 13 1.84 9.88 12.28
CA GLY A 13 1.25 9.30 13.49
C GLY A 13 0.03 8.39 13.25
N PHE A 14 -0.41 8.22 12.00
CA PHE A 14 -1.52 7.31 11.61
C PHE A 14 -1.04 6.17 10.71
N GLU A 15 0.26 5.89 10.67
CA GLU A 15 0.83 4.89 9.76
C GLU A 15 0.34 3.47 10.09
N ARG A 16 0.03 3.20 11.37
CA ARG A 16 -0.51 1.91 11.82
C ARG A 16 -1.93 1.70 11.33
N GLU A 17 -2.79 2.71 11.47
CA GLU A 17 -4.18 2.69 11.01
C GLU A 17 -4.23 2.60 9.48
N CYS A 18 -3.38 3.37 8.79
CA CYS A 18 -3.20 3.27 7.35
C CYS A 18 -2.77 1.85 6.91
N ALA A 19 -1.85 1.23 7.66
CA ALA A 19 -1.41 -0.13 7.37
C ALA A 19 -2.50 -1.19 7.62
N GLN A 20 -3.31 -1.01 8.65
CA GLN A 20 -4.46 -1.88 8.93
C GLN A 20 -5.49 -1.79 7.81
N GLU A 21 -5.87 -0.58 7.41
CA GLU A 21 -6.83 -0.36 6.32
C GLU A 21 -6.33 -0.95 4.99
N LEU A 22 -5.06 -0.75 4.64
CA LEU A 22 -4.47 -1.39 3.45
C LEU A 22 -4.48 -2.93 3.53
N THR A 23 -4.23 -3.48 4.71
CA THR A 23 -4.24 -4.94 4.92
C THR A 23 -5.65 -5.50 4.74
N GLU A 24 -6.65 -4.84 5.31
CA GLU A 24 -8.07 -5.21 5.16
C GLU A 24 -8.53 -5.08 3.71
N LEU A 25 -8.16 -3.99 3.04
CA LEU A 25 -8.45 -3.77 1.63
C LEU A 25 -7.85 -4.90 0.76
N ALA A 26 -6.58 -5.24 0.96
CA ALA A 26 -5.92 -6.32 0.22
C ALA A 26 -6.56 -7.69 0.50
N ALA A 27 -6.87 -7.99 1.77
CA ALA A 27 -7.54 -9.22 2.17
C ALA A 27 -8.94 -9.34 1.53
N SER A 28 -9.71 -8.24 1.47
CA SER A 28 -11.03 -8.20 0.83
C SER A 28 -10.97 -8.46 -0.68
N ALA A 29 -9.86 -8.10 -1.32
CA ALA A 29 -9.58 -8.37 -2.72
C ALA A 29 -8.94 -9.74 -2.96
N GLY A 30 -8.75 -10.56 -1.91
CA GLY A 30 -8.12 -11.88 -2.00
C GLY A 30 -6.62 -11.83 -2.27
N VAL A 31 -5.95 -10.71 -1.99
CA VAL A 31 -4.51 -10.53 -2.22
C VAL A 31 -3.74 -10.62 -0.90
N ALA A 32 -2.97 -11.70 -0.77
CA ALA A 32 -2.11 -11.92 0.39
C ALA A 32 -0.82 -11.08 0.30
N GLY A 33 -0.38 -10.57 1.44
CA GLY A 33 0.85 -9.78 1.56
C GLY A 33 1.04 -9.23 2.98
N PHE A 34 1.97 -8.30 3.12
CA PHE A 34 2.22 -7.58 4.38
C PHE A 34 2.37 -6.09 4.12
N VAL A 35 2.10 -5.28 5.14
CA VAL A 35 2.29 -3.82 5.07
C VAL A 35 3.46 -3.41 5.96
N LYS A 36 4.38 -2.63 5.41
CA LYS A 36 5.43 -1.93 6.16
C LYS A 36 4.97 -0.51 6.45
N ALA A 37 4.97 -0.16 7.73
CA ALA A 37 4.72 1.19 8.22
C ALA A 37 5.74 1.48 9.34
N ARG A 38 6.23 2.72 9.39
CA ARG A 38 7.13 3.19 10.45
C ARG A 38 6.52 4.44 11.10
N PRO A 39 6.55 4.56 12.45
CA PRO A 39 6.13 5.77 13.13
C PRO A 39 6.84 7.00 12.57
N ASP A 40 6.11 8.11 12.50
CA ASP A 40 6.57 9.40 11.95
C ASP A 40 7.03 9.37 10.48
N GLY A 41 6.74 8.27 9.78
CA GLY A 41 7.06 8.10 8.36
C GLY A 41 6.04 8.76 7.43
N ALA A 42 4.81 8.99 7.89
CA ALA A 42 3.69 9.52 7.10
C ALA A 42 3.32 8.68 5.86
N TYR A 43 3.71 7.40 5.81
CA TYR A 43 3.33 6.47 4.75
C TYR A 43 3.31 5.01 5.22
N ALA A 44 2.60 4.18 4.46
CA ALA A 44 2.62 2.73 4.55
C ALA A 44 2.83 2.12 3.15
N ILE A 45 3.51 0.98 3.06
CA ILE A 45 3.76 0.27 1.80
C ILE A 45 3.25 -1.16 1.91
N PHE A 46 2.26 -1.52 1.09
CA PHE A 46 1.81 -2.89 0.93
C PHE A 46 2.71 -3.66 -0.04
N HIS A 47 3.14 -4.83 0.40
CA HIS A 47 3.98 -5.78 -0.34
C HIS A 47 3.20 -7.09 -0.53
N PRO A 48 2.59 -7.30 -1.72
CA PRO A 48 1.91 -8.53 -2.04
C PRO A 48 2.90 -9.69 -2.25
N HIS A 49 2.46 -10.91 -1.96
CA HIS A 49 3.23 -12.12 -2.20
C HIS A 49 3.20 -12.56 -3.68
N ASP A 50 2.09 -12.29 -4.38
CA ASP A 50 1.93 -12.57 -5.81
C ASP A 50 1.82 -11.26 -6.61
N ALA A 51 2.82 -11.02 -7.47
CA ALA A 51 2.89 -9.83 -8.32
C ALA A 51 1.76 -9.73 -9.36
N THR A 52 1.19 -10.85 -9.80
CA THR A 52 0.09 -10.84 -10.79
C THR A 52 -1.23 -10.44 -10.16
N ALA A 53 -1.46 -10.85 -8.91
CA ALA A 53 -2.60 -10.39 -8.11
C ALA A 53 -2.46 -8.90 -7.75
N ALA A 54 -1.24 -8.43 -7.50
CA ALA A 54 -0.93 -7.05 -7.14
C ALA A 54 -1.38 -6.00 -8.16
N ALA A 55 -1.12 -6.24 -9.45
CA ALA A 55 -1.45 -5.28 -10.51
C ALA A 55 -2.96 -5.05 -10.63
N ARG A 56 -3.74 -6.14 -10.56
CA ARG A 56 -5.21 -6.09 -10.57
C ARG A 56 -5.76 -5.40 -9.33
N PHE A 57 -5.22 -5.73 -8.16
CA PHE A 57 -5.59 -5.10 -6.89
C PHE A 57 -5.35 -3.59 -6.91
N ALA A 58 -4.14 -3.16 -7.30
CA ALA A 58 -3.81 -1.75 -7.33
C ALA A 58 -4.69 -0.95 -8.31
N ALA A 59 -5.13 -1.57 -9.41
CA ALA A 59 -6.07 -0.95 -10.34
C ALA A 59 -7.52 -0.89 -9.83
N SER A 60 -7.90 -1.74 -8.86
CA SER A 60 -9.24 -1.75 -8.27
C SER A 60 -9.40 -0.86 -7.04
N VAL A 61 -8.32 -0.25 -6.54
CA VAL A 61 -8.39 0.61 -5.36
C VAL A 61 -9.15 1.90 -5.67
N ASP A 62 -10.31 2.08 -5.03
CA ASP A 62 -11.00 3.37 -4.99
C ASP A 62 -10.46 4.21 -3.82
N ALA A 63 -9.60 5.17 -4.14
CA ALA A 63 -8.98 6.03 -3.14
C ALA A 63 -10.00 6.89 -2.36
N ASN A 64 -11.19 7.16 -2.91
CA ASN A 64 -12.21 7.95 -2.21
C ASN A 64 -12.92 7.16 -1.11
N ALA A 65 -12.84 5.83 -1.16
CA ALA A 65 -13.43 4.95 -0.14
C ALA A 65 -12.50 4.75 1.07
N LEU A 66 -11.25 5.22 0.99
CA LEU A 66 -10.24 5.04 2.03
C LEU A 66 -10.25 6.22 3.02
N VAL A 67 -10.04 5.93 4.30
CA VAL A 67 -10.10 6.88 5.40
C VAL A 67 -8.73 7.47 5.74
N PHE A 68 -7.70 6.62 5.86
CA PHE A 68 -6.37 7.04 6.31
C PHE A 68 -5.38 7.38 5.18
N PRO A 69 -5.36 6.63 4.06
CA PRO A 69 -4.65 7.04 2.85
C PRO A 69 -5.15 8.38 2.29
N ARG A 70 -4.23 9.32 2.10
CA ARG A 70 -4.46 10.58 1.37
C ARG A 70 -4.21 10.44 -0.12
N GLN A 71 -3.29 9.55 -0.48
CA GLN A 71 -2.94 9.25 -1.86
C GLN A 71 -2.34 7.84 -1.91
N VAL A 72 -2.68 7.10 -2.96
CA VAL A 72 -2.20 5.74 -3.20
C VAL A 72 -1.47 5.71 -4.54
N VAL A 73 -0.30 5.09 -4.58
CA VAL A 73 0.59 5.07 -5.75
C VAL A 73 1.15 3.67 -5.95
N ARG A 74 1.11 3.14 -7.17
CA ARG A 74 1.85 1.93 -7.54
C ARG A 74 3.34 2.23 -7.59
N CYS A 75 4.15 1.45 -6.89
CA CYS A 75 5.59 1.64 -6.85
C CYS A 75 6.37 0.35 -7.12
N GLY A 76 7.57 0.51 -7.69
CA GLY A 76 8.57 -0.54 -7.81
C GLY A 76 9.49 -0.58 -6.60
N ASP A 77 10.66 -1.19 -6.78
CA ASP A 77 11.68 -1.24 -5.74
C ASP A 77 12.23 0.16 -5.43
N ALA A 78 12.58 0.37 -4.17
CA ALA A 78 13.26 1.59 -3.75
C ALA A 78 14.66 1.62 -4.36
N LEU A 79 14.98 2.69 -5.07
CA LEU A 79 16.34 2.95 -5.53
C LEU A 79 17.17 3.45 -4.35
N ALA A 80 18.20 2.70 -4.01
CA ALA A 80 19.30 3.19 -3.18
C ALA A 80 20.46 3.54 -4.12
N ASP A 81 21.19 4.62 -3.84
CA ASP A 81 22.39 5.06 -4.58
C ASP A 81 22.12 5.74 -5.95
N LEU A 82 21.46 6.90 -5.91
CA LEU A 82 21.27 7.82 -7.04
C LEU A 82 22.38 8.87 -7.14
#